data_AF-A0A6G9AVB8-F1
#
_entry.id   AF-A0A6G9AVB8-F1
#
_cell.length_a   1.000
_cell.length_b   1.000
_cell.length_c   1.000
_cell.angle_alpha   90.00
_cell.angle_beta   90.00
_cell.angle_gamma   90.00
#
_symmetry.space_group_name_H-M   'P 1'
#
loop_
_entity.id
_entity.type
_entity.pdbx_description
1 polymer ?
#
loop_
_entity_poly.entity_id
_entity_poly.type
_entity_poly.pdbx_seq_one_letter_code
_entity_poly.pdbx_strand_id
1 'polypeptide(L)'
;MLLNAGYPLTLVIDNRTLKSQKDYIENISAQLNQYNQASASIDMLDAESPAIGRQMAGALHKGRSILIFLDGNTGVGGIYQRNNRQLRVSFLNKTIVSRSGIATLAHATRTPIIPIISYYKTVDGVEIPYYDCLPAIAPKAIPAEVFVRETTQQLYDLLADYVRRYVDQWESWFYFHKFLDFDALTATSSDEEPVVDAPVTAFRFNEERYSLFKIDQTGYLFDRQTYQAFPLTDDAFDWLHQLEQSSDSTSVEGDSASDGTFIDHWWSQGVLQSAE
;
A
#
# COMPACT_ATOMS: atom_id res chain seq x y z
N MET A 1 -5.36 23.59 -7.34
CA MET A 1 -6.82 23.84 -7.19
C MET A 1 -7.15 24.73 -5.99
N LEU A 2 -6.95 24.29 -4.73
CA LEU A 2 -7.41 25.06 -3.54
C LEU A 2 -6.77 26.45 -3.41
N LEU A 3 -5.44 26.54 -3.58
CA LEU A 3 -4.74 27.83 -3.60
C LEU A 3 -5.23 28.74 -4.73
N ASN A 4 -5.51 28.17 -5.91
CA ASN A 4 -6.04 28.89 -7.07
C ASN A 4 -7.44 29.48 -6.80
N ALA A 5 -8.23 28.82 -5.95
CA ALA A 5 -9.54 29.28 -5.52
C ALA A 5 -9.47 30.21 -4.28
N GLY A 6 -8.28 30.58 -3.81
CA GLY A 6 -8.10 31.53 -2.71
C GLY A 6 -8.17 30.91 -1.30
N TYR A 7 -8.26 29.58 -1.16
CA TYR A 7 -8.38 28.95 0.15
C TYR A 7 -7.01 28.76 0.81
N PRO A 8 -6.83 29.21 2.08
CA PRO A 8 -5.60 28.96 2.82
C PRO A 8 -5.44 27.46 3.12
N LEU A 9 -4.23 26.96 2.86
CA LEU A 9 -3.93 25.53 2.90
C LEU A 9 -2.82 25.23 3.90
N THR A 10 -2.97 24.16 4.66
CA THR A 10 -1.89 23.58 5.46
C THR A 10 -1.54 22.22 4.89
N LEU A 11 -0.30 22.07 4.43
CA LEU A 11 0.22 20.83 3.89
C LEU A 11 0.94 20.05 5.01
N VAL A 12 0.59 18.78 5.18
CA VAL A 12 1.26 17.88 6.14
C VAL A 12 2.21 16.97 5.37
N ILE A 13 3.50 17.08 5.65
CA ILE A 13 4.58 16.37 4.94
C ILE A 13 5.62 15.85 5.93
N ASP A 14 6.40 14.85 5.54
CA ASP A 14 7.47 14.33 6.37
C ASP A 14 8.61 15.35 6.56
N ASN A 15 9.40 15.15 7.63
CA ASN A 15 10.48 16.05 8.00
C ASN A 15 11.53 16.24 6.90
N ARG A 16 11.83 15.18 6.12
CA ARG A 16 12.83 15.24 5.05
C ARG A 16 12.32 16.09 3.89
N THR A 17 11.09 15.87 3.45
CA THR A 17 10.43 16.68 2.42
C THR A 17 10.27 18.14 2.87
N LEU A 18 9.90 18.37 4.13
CA LEU A 18 9.80 19.71 4.69
C LEU A 18 11.15 20.45 4.61
N LYS A 19 12.25 19.79 4.96
CA LYS A 19 13.58 20.42 4.91
C LYS A 19 14.09 20.66 3.48
N SER A 20 13.77 19.78 2.54
CA SER A 20 14.32 19.83 1.19
C SER A 20 13.47 20.60 0.19
N GLN A 21 12.15 20.67 0.38
CA GLN A 21 11.22 21.21 -0.61
C GLN A 21 10.44 22.45 -0.14
N LYS A 22 10.62 22.91 1.10
CA LYS A 22 9.90 24.06 1.65
C LYS A 22 10.02 25.31 0.76
N ASP A 23 11.23 25.72 0.43
CA ASP A 23 11.46 26.93 -0.36
C ASP A 23 10.84 26.81 -1.76
N TYR A 24 10.89 25.61 -2.35
CA TYR A 24 10.27 25.32 -3.63
C TYR A 24 8.73 25.47 -3.58
N ILE A 25 8.11 24.90 -2.55
CA ILE A 25 6.65 24.99 -2.33
C ILE A 25 6.22 26.45 -2.07
N GLU A 26 6.98 27.19 -1.27
CA GLU A 26 6.72 28.61 -1.01
C GLU A 26 6.82 29.45 -2.28
N ASN A 27 7.84 29.19 -3.12
CA ASN A 27 8.01 29.86 -4.41
C ASN A 27 6.85 29.57 -5.37
N ILE A 28 6.41 28.31 -5.48
CA ILE A 28 5.23 27.96 -6.29
C ILE A 28 3.99 28.68 -5.78
N SER A 29 3.78 28.70 -4.46
CA SER A 29 2.62 29.38 -3.88
C SER A 29 2.63 30.88 -4.18
N ALA A 30 3.80 31.53 -4.11
CA ALA A 30 3.96 32.94 -4.45
C ALA A 30 3.64 33.22 -5.92
N GLN A 31 4.15 32.38 -6.83
CA GLN A 31 3.86 32.48 -8.27
C GLN A 31 2.37 32.29 -8.58
N LEU A 32 1.73 31.30 -7.95
CA LEU A 32 0.29 31.04 -8.12
C LEU A 32 -0.57 32.21 -7.60
N ASN A 33 -0.20 32.79 -6.47
CA ASN A 33 -0.89 33.96 -5.93
C ASN A 33 -0.75 35.18 -6.85
N GLN A 34 0.45 35.42 -7.38
CA GLN A 34 0.68 36.50 -8.33
C GLN A 34 -0.12 36.31 -9.62
N TYR A 35 -0.12 35.09 -10.17
CA TYR A 35 -0.84 34.77 -11.40
C TYR A 35 -2.36 34.90 -11.25
N ASN A 36 -2.91 34.43 -10.12
CA ASN A 36 -4.36 34.41 -9.88
C ASN A 36 -4.90 35.66 -9.18
N GLN A 37 -4.05 36.65 -8.87
CA GLN A 37 -4.41 37.80 -8.02
C GLN A 37 -5.04 37.36 -6.69
N ALA A 38 -4.56 36.23 -6.15
CA ALA A 38 -5.04 35.63 -4.91
C ALA A 38 -4.08 35.93 -3.76
N SER A 39 -4.56 35.76 -2.52
CA SER A 39 -3.76 35.91 -1.30
C SER A 39 -3.77 34.65 -0.44
N ALA A 40 -3.87 33.48 -1.05
CA ALA A 40 -3.95 32.21 -0.33
C ALA A 40 -2.57 31.85 0.23
N SER A 41 -2.45 31.62 1.55
CA SER A 41 -1.18 31.17 2.12
C SER A 41 -1.09 29.64 2.18
N ILE A 42 0.11 29.11 2.00
CA ILE A 42 0.43 27.71 2.31
C ILE A 42 1.29 27.67 3.58
N ASP A 43 0.84 26.88 4.55
CA ASP A 43 1.62 26.55 5.74
C ASP A 43 2.03 25.08 5.63
N MET A 44 3.20 24.72 6.15
CA MET A 44 3.65 23.33 6.16
C MET A 44 3.85 22.84 7.60
N LEU A 45 3.38 21.63 7.88
CA LEU A 45 3.54 20.96 9.16
C LEU A 45 4.31 19.65 8.98
N ASP A 46 5.18 19.37 9.94
CA ASP A 46 5.94 18.12 10.01
C ASP A 46 5.06 16.98 10.55
N ALA A 47 4.79 15.99 9.70
CA ALA A 47 4.01 14.79 10.02
C ALA A 47 4.61 13.97 11.18
N GLU A 48 5.92 14.08 11.40
CA GLU A 48 6.64 13.33 12.45
C GLU A 48 6.64 14.06 13.80
N SER A 49 6.16 15.31 13.85
CA SER A 49 6.10 16.09 15.08
C SER A 49 5.17 15.45 16.11
N PRO A 50 5.60 15.25 17.38
CA PRO A 50 4.71 14.80 18.45
C PRO A 50 3.50 15.71 18.69
N ALA A 51 3.57 16.97 18.27
CA ALA A 51 2.51 17.96 18.41
C ALA A 51 1.58 18.04 17.19
N ILE A 52 1.78 17.22 16.13
CA ILE A 52 1.10 17.36 14.84
C ILE A 52 -0.43 17.39 14.96
N GLY A 53 -1.02 16.54 15.78
CA GLY A 53 -2.47 16.52 15.99
C GLY A 53 -3.03 17.85 16.51
N ARG A 54 -2.32 18.50 17.45
CA ARG A 54 -2.70 19.82 17.97
C ARG A 54 -2.47 20.93 16.95
N GLN A 55 -1.38 20.85 16.19
CA GLN A 55 -1.07 21.83 15.14
C GLN A 55 -2.12 21.78 14.02
N MET A 56 -2.53 20.58 13.58
CA MET A 56 -3.60 20.39 12.61
C MET A 56 -4.94 20.91 13.14
N ALA A 57 -5.34 20.53 14.36
CA ALA A 57 -6.57 21.06 14.96
C ALA A 57 -6.55 22.60 15.07
N GLY A 58 -5.41 23.19 15.42
CA GLY A 58 -5.21 24.63 15.45
C GLY A 58 -5.30 25.28 14.06
N ALA A 59 -4.81 24.64 13.01
CA ALA A 59 -4.93 25.12 11.63
C ALA A 59 -6.40 25.12 11.16
N LEU A 60 -7.14 24.04 11.44
CA LEU A 60 -8.59 23.97 11.15
C LEU A 60 -9.36 25.05 11.90
N HIS A 61 -9.06 25.28 13.18
CA HIS A 61 -9.70 26.34 13.97
C HIS A 61 -9.45 27.74 13.41
N LYS A 62 -8.31 27.97 12.75
CA LYS A 62 -7.99 29.22 12.03
C LYS A 62 -8.67 29.33 10.65
N GLY A 63 -9.57 28.41 10.31
CA GLY A 63 -10.28 28.39 9.04
C GLY A 63 -9.45 27.91 7.85
N ARG A 64 -8.34 27.18 8.10
CA ARG A 64 -7.49 26.62 7.04
C ARG A 64 -7.98 25.24 6.62
N SER A 65 -7.82 24.92 5.35
CA SER A 65 -7.95 23.54 4.87
C SER A 65 -6.65 22.78 5.12
N ILE A 66 -6.72 21.47 5.38
CA ILE A 66 -5.53 20.63 5.53
C ILE A 66 -5.47 19.63 4.37
N LEU A 67 -4.31 19.54 3.71
CA LEU A 67 -4.00 18.53 2.71
C LEU A 67 -3.05 17.49 3.32
N ILE A 68 -3.49 16.23 3.29
CA ILE A 68 -2.77 15.06 3.81
C ILE A 68 -2.89 13.94 2.79
N PHE A 69 -1.78 13.26 2.50
CA PHE A 69 -1.78 12.05 1.67
C PHE A 69 -2.22 10.84 2.51
N LEU A 70 -3.24 10.12 2.03
CA LEU A 70 -3.78 8.92 2.71
C LEU A 70 -2.74 7.79 2.76
N ASP A 71 -2.03 7.60 1.66
CA ASP A 71 -0.97 6.60 1.47
C ASP A 71 0.41 7.12 1.90
N GLY A 72 0.49 8.30 2.51
CA GLY A 72 1.68 8.74 3.23
C GLY A 72 1.79 8.00 4.56
N ASN A 73 2.69 7.01 4.66
CA ASN A 73 2.87 6.24 5.91
C ASN A 73 3.81 6.93 6.93
N THR A 74 4.08 8.21 6.73
CA THR A 74 4.90 8.97 7.66
C THR A 74 4.02 9.60 8.74
N GLY A 75 4.45 9.48 9.99
CA GLY A 75 3.73 9.99 11.15
C GLY A 75 4.61 9.96 12.39
N VAL A 76 4.06 10.29 13.55
CA VAL A 76 4.79 10.24 14.83
C VAL A 76 5.41 8.85 15.04
N GLY A 77 6.75 8.81 15.11
CA GLY A 77 7.52 7.57 15.25
C GLY A 77 8.13 7.00 13.96
N GLY A 78 7.84 7.61 12.80
CA GLY A 78 8.33 7.16 11.51
C GLY A 78 7.59 5.93 10.96
N ILE A 79 7.95 5.53 9.74
CA ILE A 79 7.22 4.54 8.93
C ILE A 79 7.23 3.11 9.49
N TYR A 80 8.25 2.77 10.30
CA TYR A 80 8.44 1.41 10.85
C TYR A 80 7.92 1.23 12.27
N GLN A 81 7.54 2.30 12.97
CA GLN A 81 6.97 2.14 14.30
C GLN A 81 5.53 1.64 14.19
N ARG A 82 5.34 0.39 14.63
CA ARG A 82 4.05 -0.25 14.86
C ARG A 82 3.61 0.05 16.30
N ASN A 83 2.53 0.81 16.45
CA ASN A 83 2.01 1.23 17.76
C ASN A 83 0.51 0.89 17.80
N ASN A 84 -0.08 0.82 18.99
CA ASN A 84 -1.52 0.54 19.23
C ASN A 84 -2.53 1.53 18.57
N ARG A 85 -2.07 2.49 17.75
CA ARG A 85 -2.91 3.45 17.01
C ARG A 85 -3.05 3.12 15.53
N GLN A 86 -2.54 1.96 15.13
CA GLN A 86 -2.66 1.42 13.80
C GLN A 86 -3.98 0.66 13.65
N LEU A 87 -4.62 0.84 12.50
CA LEU A 87 -5.86 0.14 12.15
C LEU A 87 -5.57 -0.84 11.03
N ARG A 88 -6.06 -2.05 11.18
CA ARG A 88 -6.16 -3.01 10.10
C ARG A 88 -7.29 -2.59 9.19
N VAL A 89 -6.99 -2.42 7.91
CA VAL A 89 -7.97 -2.10 6.87
C VAL A 89 -7.83 -3.10 5.73
N SER A 90 -8.96 -3.49 5.15
CA SER A 90 -8.95 -4.28 3.93
C SER A 90 -8.57 -3.37 2.77
N PHE A 91 -7.60 -3.78 1.96
CA PHE A 91 -7.18 -3.03 0.79
C PHE A 91 -6.79 -4.01 -0.32
N LEU A 92 -7.52 -3.92 -1.44
CA LEU A 92 -7.46 -4.91 -2.52
C LEU A 92 -7.73 -6.32 -1.94
N ASN A 93 -6.80 -7.26 -2.13
CA ASN A 93 -6.94 -8.65 -1.68
C ASN A 93 -6.17 -8.94 -0.39
N LYS A 94 -5.74 -7.90 0.35
CA LYS A 94 -4.92 -8.05 1.55
C LYS A 94 -5.40 -7.14 2.67
N THR A 95 -4.96 -7.45 3.88
CA THR A 95 -5.07 -6.56 5.03
C THR A 95 -3.80 -5.73 5.14
N ILE A 96 -3.96 -4.42 5.27
CA ILE A 96 -2.86 -3.50 5.52
C ILE A 96 -3.05 -2.79 6.85
N VAL A 97 -1.95 -2.22 7.33
CA VAL A 97 -1.87 -1.43 8.55
C VAL A 97 -1.83 0.04 8.18
N SER A 98 -2.86 0.79 8.58
CA SER A 98 -2.99 2.21 8.30
C SER A 98 -3.01 3.08 9.57
N ARG A 99 -2.67 4.36 9.40
CA ARG A 99 -2.73 5.40 10.43
C ARG A 99 -4.15 5.97 10.52
N SER A 100 -4.67 6.08 11.74
CA SER A 100 -6.02 6.59 12.04
C SER A 100 -6.15 8.12 12.10
N GLY A 101 -5.05 8.86 11.86
CA GLY A 101 -4.94 10.28 12.17
C GLY A 101 -5.96 11.18 11.44
N ILE A 102 -6.20 10.92 10.15
CA ILE A 102 -7.14 11.69 9.32
C ILE A 102 -8.55 11.61 9.88
N ALA A 103 -9.07 10.39 10.07
CA ALA A 103 -10.42 10.18 10.59
C ALA A 103 -10.56 10.64 12.05
N THR A 104 -9.51 10.48 12.87
CA THR A 104 -9.49 10.94 14.26
C THR A 104 -9.59 12.46 14.33
N LEU A 105 -8.83 13.17 13.49
CA LEU A 105 -8.87 14.63 13.42
C LEU A 105 -10.25 15.12 12.97
N ALA A 106 -10.83 14.51 11.93
CA ALA A 106 -12.14 14.85 11.41
C ALA A 106 -13.24 14.71 12.47
N HIS A 107 -13.24 13.60 13.22
CA HIS A 107 -14.20 13.37 14.31
C HIS A 107 -14.04 14.40 15.43
N ALA A 108 -12.81 14.62 15.88
CA ALA A 108 -12.51 15.51 17.00
C ALA A 108 -12.82 16.97 16.70
N THR A 109 -12.59 17.42 15.47
CA THR A 109 -12.77 18.82 15.05
C THR A 109 -14.13 19.08 14.39
N ARG A 110 -14.93 18.02 14.16
CA ARG A 110 -16.17 18.08 13.37
C ARG A 110 -15.95 18.70 11.99
N THR A 111 -14.82 18.40 11.37
CA THR A 111 -14.48 18.84 10.02
C THR A 111 -14.72 17.71 9.01
N PRO A 112 -15.40 17.96 7.88
CA PRO A 112 -15.56 16.96 6.83
C PRO A 112 -14.24 16.63 6.13
N ILE A 113 -14.12 15.39 5.65
CA ILE A 113 -13.00 14.96 4.80
C ILE A 113 -13.49 15.02 3.35
N ILE A 114 -12.71 15.63 2.46
CA ILE A 114 -12.97 15.62 1.01
C ILE A 114 -11.88 14.77 0.38
N PRO A 115 -12.18 13.51 -0.03
CA PRO A 115 -11.20 12.69 -0.72
C PRO A 115 -10.94 13.24 -2.12
N ILE A 116 -9.66 13.33 -2.49
CA ILE A 116 -9.23 13.80 -3.81
C ILE A 116 -8.29 12.73 -4.37
N ILE A 117 -8.55 12.27 -5.60
CA ILE A 117 -7.67 11.35 -6.33
C ILE A 117 -7.12 12.06 -7.56
N SER A 118 -5.81 12.05 -7.71
CA SER A 118 -5.10 12.55 -8.90
C SER A 118 -4.54 11.40 -9.73
N TYR A 119 -4.71 11.46 -11.04
CA TYR A 119 -4.26 10.44 -11.99
C TYR A 119 -4.16 11.05 -13.40
N TYR A 120 -3.45 10.40 -14.30
CA TYR A 120 -3.37 10.77 -15.71
C TYR A 120 -4.46 10.08 -16.52
N LYS A 121 -5.08 10.82 -17.44
CA LYS A 121 -5.96 10.29 -18.49
C LYS A 121 -5.29 10.43 -19.84
N THR A 122 -5.50 9.44 -20.71
CA THR A 122 -5.14 9.57 -22.12
C THR A 122 -6.32 10.15 -22.88
N VAL A 123 -6.12 11.33 -23.48
CA VAL A 123 -7.08 11.98 -24.38
C VAL A 123 -6.36 12.24 -25.69
N ASP A 124 -6.88 11.69 -26.79
CA ASP A 124 -6.30 11.81 -28.14
C ASP A 124 -4.81 11.42 -28.19
N GLY A 125 -4.41 10.39 -27.42
CA GLY A 125 -3.03 9.90 -27.36
C GLY A 125 -2.09 10.72 -26.47
N VAL A 126 -2.60 11.74 -25.76
CA VAL A 126 -1.82 12.57 -24.85
C VAL A 126 -2.21 12.29 -23.41
N GLU A 127 -1.22 12.08 -22.54
CA GLU A 127 -1.43 11.99 -21.10
C GLU A 127 -1.65 13.38 -20.51
N ILE A 128 -2.81 13.56 -19.87
CA ILE A 128 -3.19 14.80 -19.20
C ILE A 128 -3.43 14.55 -17.71
N PRO A 129 -2.92 15.42 -16.82
CA PRO A 129 -3.21 15.31 -15.40
C PRO A 129 -4.70 15.59 -15.15
N TYR A 130 -5.32 14.72 -14.37
CA TYR A 130 -6.72 14.79 -14.01
C TYR A 130 -6.88 14.58 -12.50
N TYR A 131 -7.98 15.07 -11.93
CA TYR A 131 -8.32 14.80 -10.54
C TYR A 131 -9.83 14.70 -10.36
N ASP A 132 -10.25 13.84 -9.44
CA ASP A 132 -11.63 13.72 -9.00
C ASP A 132 -11.74 14.20 -7.54
N CYS A 133 -12.67 15.11 -7.28
CA CYS A 133 -13.08 15.47 -5.93
C CYS A 133 -14.31 14.63 -5.57
N LEU A 134 -14.13 13.70 -4.64
CA LEU A 134 -15.17 12.76 -4.26
C LEU A 134 -16.11 13.39 -3.21
N PRO A 135 -17.32 12.83 -3.01
CA PRO A 135 -18.26 13.33 -2.02
C PRO A 135 -17.64 13.44 -0.63
N ALA A 136 -17.94 14.54 0.06
CA ALA A 136 -17.42 14.79 1.40
C ALA A 136 -17.93 13.73 2.40
N ILE A 137 -17.02 13.20 3.21
CA ILE A 137 -17.34 12.32 4.34
C ILE A 137 -17.53 13.20 5.56
N ALA A 138 -18.78 13.40 5.94
CA ALA A 138 -19.15 14.22 7.10
C ALA A 138 -18.88 13.47 8.42
N PRO A 139 -18.40 14.17 9.46
CA PRO A 139 -18.24 13.59 10.79
C PRO A 139 -19.61 13.22 11.37
N LYS A 140 -19.75 11.99 11.85
CA LYS A 140 -20.99 11.47 12.43
C LYS A 140 -20.95 11.57 13.96
N ALA A 141 -22.11 11.79 14.59
CA ALA A 141 -22.28 11.79 16.04
C ALA A 141 -22.36 10.35 16.61
N ILE A 142 -21.33 9.55 16.32
CA ILE A 142 -21.16 8.15 16.77
C ILE A 142 -19.87 8.02 17.60
N PRO A 143 -19.65 6.90 18.31
CA PRO A 143 -18.41 6.68 19.05
C PRO A 143 -17.18 6.85 18.16
N ALA A 144 -16.16 7.53 18.67
CA ALA A 144 -14.97 7.92 17.89
C ALA A 144 -14.29 6.73 17.23
N GLU A 145 -14.14 5.62 17.96
CA GLU A 145 -13.52 4.39 17.45
C GLU A 145 -14.26 3.81 16.24
N VAL A 146 -15.60 3.81 16.28
CA VAL A 146 -16.45 3.32 15.18
C VAL A 146 -16.30 4.22 13.97
N PHE A 147 -16.43 5.54 14.16
CA PHE A 147 -16.25 6.51 13.07
C PHE A 147 -14.88 6.39 12.42
N VAL A 148 -13.83 6.31 13.24
CA VAL A 148 -12.45 6.26 12.79
C VAL A 148 -12.20 5.00 11.96
N ARG A 149 -12.66 3.83 12.43
CA ARG A 149 -12.52 2.57 11.69
C ARG A 149 -13.26 2.61 10.35
N GLU A 150 -14.55 2.96 10.38
CA GLU A 150 -15.40 3.00 9.17
C GLU A 150 -14.90 4.00 8.14
N THR A 151 -14.54 5.21 8.58
CA THR A 151 -14.06 6.27 7.69
C THR A 151 -12.70 5.92 7.10
N THR A 152 -11.80 5.33 7.88
CA THR A 152 -10.50 4.89 7.35
C THR A 152 -10.71 3.79 6.31
N GLN A 153 -11.56 2.79 6.59
CA GLN A 153 -11.89 1.75 5.61
C GLN A 153 -12.48 2.35 4.32
N GLN A 154 -13.47 3.25 4.45
CA GLN A 154 -14.09 3.92 3.31
C GLN A 154 -13.07 4.67 2.44
N LEU A 155 -12.09 5.36 3.05
CA LEU A 155 -11.04 6.06 2.30
C LEU A 155 -10.16 5.09 1.50
N TYR A 156 -9.83 3.93 2.06
CA TYR A 156 -9.06 2.90 1.35
C TYR A 156 -9.87 2.16 0.30
N ASP A 157 -11.17 1.97 0.50
CA ASP A 157 -12.06 1.40 -0.52
C ASP A 157 -12.11 2.31 -1.75
N LEU A 158 -12.26 3.63 -1.53
CA LEU A 158 -12.20 4.63 -2.60
C LEU A 158 -10.85 4.58 -3.33
N LEU A 159 -9.73 4.52 -2.60
CA LEU A 159 -8.41 4.38 -3.22
C LEU A 159 -8.29 3.08 -4.02
N ALA A 160 -8.78 1.96 -3.48
CA ALA A 160 -8.69 0.65 -4.11
C ALA A 160 -9.39 0.62 -5.47
N ASP A 161 -10.53 1.28 -5.62
CA ASP A 161 -11.24 1.38 -6.90
C ASP A 161 -10.41 2.08 -7.99
N TYR A 162 -9.70 3.14 -7.61
CA TYR A 162 -8.81 3.87 -8.54
C TYR A 162 -7.53 3.08 -8.84
N VAL A 163 -6.93 2.45 -7.83
CA VAL A 163 -5.72 1.63 -8.00
C VAL A 163 -6.01 0.43 -8.91
N ARG A 164 -7.18 -0.20 -8.82
CA ARG A 164 -7.57 -1.28 -9.75
C ARG A 164 -7.71 -0.79 -11.19
N ARG A 165 -8.10 0.46 -11.40
CA ARG A 165 -8.34 1.05 -12.73
C ARG A 165 -7.08 1.60 -13.38
N TYR A 166 -6.19 2.20 -12.58
CA TYR A 166 -4.96 2.85 -13.01
C TYR A 166 -3.77 2.26 -12.25
N VAL A 167 -3.59 0.93 -12.42
CA VAL A 167 -2.64 0.14 -11.65
C VAL A 167 -1.23 0.72 -11.75
N ASP A 168 -0.76 1.06 -12.93
CA ASP A 168 0.58 1.58 -13.19
C ASP A 168 0.86 2.98 -12.62
N GLN A 169 -0.16 3.74 -12.24
CA GLN A 169 0.00 5.14 -11.82
C GLN A 169 0.15 5.33 -10.30
N TRP A 170 -0.07 4.29 -9.50
CA TRP A 170 0.03 4.42 -8.05
C TRP A 170 1.48 4.30 -7.56
N GLU A 171 2.10 5.42 -7.21
CA GLU A 171 3.50 5.47 -6.77
C GLU A 171 3.79 4.53 -5.58
N SER A 172 2.81 4.32 -4.70
CA SER A 172 3.01 3.55 -3.48
C SER A 172 3.30 2.06 -3.70
N TRP A 173 3.19 1.52 -4.92
CA TRP A 173 3.62 0.14 -5.21
C TRP A 173 5.06 -0.14 -4.74
N PHE A 174 5.97 0.83 -4.94
CA PHE A 174 7.39 0.67 -4.59
C PHE A 174 7.64 0.52 -3.08
N TYR A 175 6.69 0.97 -2.26
CA TYR A 175 6.79 0.92 -0.80
C TYR A 175 5.57 0.31 -0.13
N PHE A 176 4.72 -0.39 -0.88
CA PHE A 176 3.49 -1.03 -0.39
C PHE A 176 3.78 -2.07 0.71
N HIS A 177 4.94 -2.73 0.61
CA HIS A 177 5.43 -3.67 1.62
C HIS A 177 5.51 -3.09 3.04
N LYS A 178 5.65 -1.76 3.17
CA LYS A 178 5.70 -1.08 4.47
C LYS A 178 4.34 -1.04 5.18
N PHE A 179 3.26 -1.28 4.45
CA PHE A 179 1.89 -1.32 4.98
C PHE A 179 1.40 -2.73 5.25
N LEU A 180 2.11 -3.76 4.79
CA LEU A 180 1.64 -5.14 4.93
C LEU A 180 1.56 -5.56 6.39
N ASP A 181 0.45 -6.22 6.73
CA ASP A 181 0.28 -6.90 7.99
C ASP A 181 1.02 -8.24 7.95
N PHE A 182 2.31 -8.23 8.28
CA PHE A 182 3.12 -9.44 8.33
C PHE A 182 2.57 -10.50 9.29
N ASP A 183 1.92 -10.09 10.38
CA ASP A 183 1.32 -11.06 11.32
C ASP A 183 0.18 -11.82 10.63
N ALA A 184 -0.65 -11.10 9.87
CA ALA A 184 -1.71 -11.70 9.07
C ALA A 184 -1.18 -12.58 7.91
N LEU A 185 -0.04 -12.21 7.31
CA LEU A 185 0.61 -13.04 6.29
C LEU A 185 1.14 -14.35 6.87
N THR A 186 1.63 -14.34 8.10
CA THR A 186 2.14 -15.55 8.77
C THR A 186 1.04 -16.43 9.35
N ALA A 187 -0.12 -15.87 9.70
CA ALA A 187 -1.20 -16.62 10.37
C ALA A 187 -2.07 -17.48 9.44
N THR A 188 -2.03 -17.24 8.12
CA THR A 188 -2.81 -18.01 7.13
C THR A 188 -2.21 -19.36 6.77
N SER A 189 -1.01 -19.70 7.25
CA SER A 189 -0.55 -21.09 7.22
C SER A 189 -1.27 -21.84 8.33
N SER A 190 -2.30 -22.60 7.98
CA SER A 190 -2.68 -23.75 8.80
C SER A 190 -1.41 -24.58 8.98
N ASP A 191 -0.99 -24.75 10.23
CA ASP A 191 0.00 -25.75 10.67
C ASP A 191 -0.56 -27.18 10.45
N GLU A 192 -1.16 -27.44 9.30
CA GLU A 192 -1.35 -28.79 8.83
C GLU A 192 0.03 -29.26 8.39
N GLU A 193 0.76 -29.87 9.33
CA GLU A 193 1.87 -30.74 8.97
C GLU A 193 1.36 -31.64 7.84
N PRO A 194 2.08 -31.74 6.70
CA PRO A 194 1.66 -32.61 5.62
C PRO A 194 1.45 -34.01 6.21
N VAL A 195 0.22 -34.50 6.11
CA VAL A 195 -0.15 -35.84 6.62
C VAL A 195 0.78 -36.84 5.94
N VAL A 196 1.71 -37.41 6.70
CA VAL A 196 2.85 -38.21 6.20
C VAL A 196 2.42 -39.62 5.71
N ASP A 197 1.12 -39.93 5.67
CA ASP A 197 0.66 -41.32 5.56
C ASP A 197 0.26 -41.81 4.15
N ALA A 198 0.53 -41.04 3.08
CA ALA A 198 0.37 -41.55 1.71
C ALA A 198 1.58 -41.18 0.83
N PRO A 199 2.07 -42.09 -0.05
CA PRO A 199 3.07 -41.72 -1.05
C PRO A 199 2.45 -40.69 -2.01
N VAL A 200 2.88 -39.44 -1.87
CA VAL A 200 2.53 -38.37 -2.81
C VAL A 200 3.15 -38.73 -4.15
N THR A 201 2.31 -39.12 -5.10
CA THR A 201 2.73 -39.54 -6.45
C THR A 201 2.76 -38.38 -7.44
N ALA A 202 2.19 -37.23 -7.06
CA ALA A 202 2.13 -36.04 -7.89
C ALA A 202 2.31 -34.76 -7.06
N PHE A 203 3.15 -33.86 -7.56
CA PHE A 203 3.43 -32.57 -6.95
C PHE A 203 2.97 -31.43 -7.86
N ARG A 204 2.60 -30.30 -7.26
CA ARG A 204 2.38 -29.04 -7.97
C ARG A 204 3.12 -27.90 -7.27
N PHE A 205 3.40 -26.84 -8.03
CA PHE A 205 3.99 -25.63 -7.46
C PHE A 205 3.01 -24.98 -6.47
N ASN A 206 3.52 -24.51 -5.33
CA ASN A 206 2.73 -23.80 -4.34
C ASN A 206 2.56 -22.33 -4.73
N GLU A 207 1.66 -22.07 -5.69
CA GLU A 207 1.35 -20.74 -6.20
C GLU A 207 0.71 -19.81 -5.16
N GLU A 208 0.15 -20.36 -4.08
CA GLU A 208 -0.43 -19.56 -3.00
C GLU A 208 0.66 -18.84 -2.21
N ARG A 209 1.75 -19.55 -1.89
CA ARG A 209 2.87 -19.00 -1.12
C ARG A 209 3.97 -18.43 -2.00
N TYR A 210 4.31 -19.08 -3.11
CA TYR A 210 5.48 -18.75 -3.92
C TYR A 210 5.14 -18.21 -5.30
N SER A 211 5.98 -17.32 -5.82
CA SER A 211 5.92 -16.84 -7.21
C SER A 211 7.30 -16.90 -7.85
N LEU A 212 7.34 -17.06 -9.16
CA LEU A 212 8.57 -16.95 -9.93
C LEU A 212 8.60 -15.63 -10.69
N PHE A 213 9.77 -15.01 -10.78
CA PHE A 213 9.99 -13.82 -11.60
C PHE A 213 11.45 -13.71 -12.04
N LYS A 214 11.71 -12.94 -13.10
CA LYS A 214 13.07 -12.61 -13.56
C LYS A 214 13.34 -11.12 -13.39
N ILE A 215 14.55 -10.79 -12.94
CA ILE A 215 15.14 -9.46 -13.11
C ILE A 215 16.30 -9.63 -14.07
N ASP A 216 16.23 -8.95 -15.22
CA ASP A 216 17.12 -9.15 -16.36
C ASP A 216 17.15 -10.63 -16.81
N GLN A 217 18.25 -11.34 -16.52
CA GLN A 217 18.41 -12.77 -16.83
C GLN A 217 18.36 -13.67 -15.60
N THR A 218 18.36 -13.11 -14.39
CA THR A 218 18.40 -13.89 -13.15
C THR A 218 16.99 -14.25 -12.70
N GLY A 219 16.74 -15.55 -12.50
CA GLY A 219 15.51 -16.07 -11.93
C GLY A 219 15.45 -15.95 -10.41
N TYR A 220 14.26 -15.71 -9.87
CA TYR A 220 14.02 -15.59 -8.43
C TYR A 220 12.77 -16.36 -8.00
N LEU A 221 12.86 -16.97 -6.82
CA LEU A 221 11.72 -17.46 -6.05
C LEU A 221 11.30 -16.39 -5.04
N PHE A 222 10.08 -15.88 -5.16
CA PHE A 222 9.50 -14.97 -4.20
C PHE A 222 8.63 -15.74 -3.20
N ASP A 223 8.95 -15.64 -1.91
CA ASP A 223 8.09 -16.13 -0.83
C ASP A 223 7.18 -15.00 -0.37
N ARG A 224 5.87 -15.10 -0.66
CA ARG A 224 4.87 -14.08 -0.29
C ARG A 224 4.64 -13.99 1.21
N GLN A 225 4.96 -15.04 1.97
CA GLN A 225 4.77 -15.07 3.42
C GLN A 225 5.89 -14.29 4.13
N THR A 226 7.14 -14.55 3.74
CA THR A 226 8.32 -13.87 4.32
C THR A 226 8.65 -12.56 3.61
N TYR A 227 8.07 -12.34 2.43
CA TYR A 227 8.34 -11.20 1.55
C TYR A 227 9.81 -11.13 1.12
N GLN A 228 10.45 -12.28 0.97
CA GLN A 228 11.84 -12.44 0.55
C GLN A 228 11.92 -13.00 -0.87
N ALA A 229 12.96 -12.59 -1.60
CA ALA A 229 13.28 -13.13 -2.91
C ALA A 229 14.63 -13.85 -2.84
N PHE A 230 14.67 -15.09 -3.35
CA PHE A 230 15.85 -15.94 -3.38
C PHE A 230 16.29 -16.11 -4.84
N PRO A 231 17.54 -15.80 -5.20
CA PRO A 231 18.03 -16.06 -6.54
C PRO A 231 18.07 -17.57 -6.79
N LEU A 232 17.67 -17.96 -8.00
CA LEU A 232 17.70 -19.34 -8.47
C LEU A 232 18.80 -19.50 -9.53
N THR A 233 19.34 -20.71 -9.63
CA THR A 233 20.07 -21.12 -10.83
C THR A 233 19.10 -21.24 -12.00
N ASP A 234 19.60 -21.15 -13.23
CA ASP A 234 18.76 -21.28 -14.44
C ASP A 234 18.00 -22.62 -14.45
N ASP A 235 18.68 -23.72 -14.14
CA ASP A 235 18.07 -25.06 -14.05
C ASP A 235 16.93 -25.11 -13.03
N ALA A 236 17.11 -24.48 -11.86
CA ALA A 236 16.11 -24.46 -10.81
C ALA A 236 14.89 -23.62 -11.19
N PHE A 237 15.14 -22.45 -11.80
CA PHE A 237 14.08 -21.59 -12.28
C PHE A 237 13.26 -22.27 -13.38
N ASP A 238 13.93 -22.82 -14.39
CA ASP A 238 13.26 -23.43 -15.54
C ASP A 238 12.43 -24.65 -15.11
N TRP A 239 12.92 -25.46 -14.17
CA TRP A 239 12.16 -26.58 -13.61
C TRP A 239 10.93 -26.12 -12.83
N LEU A 240 11.07 -25.16 -11.91
CA LEU A 240 9.94 -24.63 -11.14
C LEU A 240 8.94 -23.91 -12.04
N HIS A 241 9.40 -23.22 -13.08
CA HIS A 241 8.53 -22.50 -14.01
C HIS A 241 7.74 -23.44 -14.92
N GLN A 242 8.34 -24.57 -15.32
CA GLN A 242 7.59 -25.64 -16.00
C GLN A 242 6.50 -26.20 -15.08
N LEU A 243 6.79 -26.40 -13.80
CA LEU A 243 5.79 -26.85 -12.83
C LEU A 243 4.66 -25.84 -12.64
N GLU A 244 4.98 -24.55 -12.47
CA GLU A 244 4.02 -23.45 -12.37
C GLU A 244 3.09 -23.39 -13.60
N GLN A 245 3.62 -23.55 -14.82
CA GLN A 245 2.77 -23.60 -16.02
C GLN A 245 1.96 -24.90 -16.16
N SER A 246 2.47 -26.00 -15.61
CA SER A 246 1.79 -27.31 -15.63
C SER A 246 0.73 -27.47 -14.54
N SER A 247 0.64 -26.57 -13.56
CA SER A 247 -0.40 -26.56 -12.53
C SER A 247 -1.82 -26.54 -13.12
N ASP A 248 -1.99 -26.03 -14.34
CA ASP A 248 -3.24 -26.03 -15.11
C ASP A 248 -3.50 -27.36 -15.87
N SER A 249 -2.53 -28.29 -15.92
CA SER A 249 -2.63 -29.59 -16.59
C SER A 249 -1.81 -30.68 -15.88
N THR A 250 -2.44 -31.36 -14.91
CA THR A 250 -2.11 -32.68 -14.31
C THR A 250 -0.65 -33.18 -14.33
N SER A 251 -0.04 -33.17 -13.13
CA SER A 251 0.99 -34.07 -12.56
C SER A 251 2.25 -34.40 -13.37
N VAL A 252 3.42 -34.03 -12.84
CA VAL A 252 4.73 -34.54 -13.28
C VAL A 252 5.08 -35.82 -12.50
N GLU A 253 5.18 -36.95 -13.20
CA GLU A 253 5.75 -38.19 -12.65
C GLU A 253 7.28 -38.04 -12.56
N GLY A 254 7.84 -38.20 -11.37
CA GLY A 254 9.29 -38.09 -11.14
C GLY A 254 10.03 -39.32 -11.66
N ASP A 255 10.75 -39.18 -12.77
CA ASP A 255 11.36 -40.33 -13.48
C ASP A 255 12.90 -40.32 -13.50
N SER A 256 13.56 -39.59 -12.60
CA SER A 256 15.02 -39.67 -12.43
C SER A 256 15.52 -39.52 -10.98
N ALA A 257 16.64 -40.16 -10.67
CA ALA A 257 17.27 -40.10 -9.34
C ALA A 257 17.77 -38.69 -8.95
N SER A 258 18.02 -37.81 -9.94
CA SER A 258 18.31 -36.39 -9.72
C SER A 258 17.07 -35.58 -9.35
N ASP A 259 15.91 -35.93 -9.92
CA ASP A 259 14.64 -35.27 -9.62
C ASP A 259 14.21 -35.54 -8.17
N GLY A 260 14.49 -36.73 -7.63
CA GLY A 260 14.18 -37.08 -6.24
C GLY A 260 14.80 -36.13 -5.22
N THR A 261 16.10 -35.80 -5.35
CA THR A 261 16.76 -34.86 -4.43
C THR A 261 16.25 -33.42 -4.56
N PHE A 262 15.79 -33.04 -5.76
CA PHE A 262 15.25 -31.72 -6.03
C PHE A 262 13.84 -31.59 -5.45
N ILE A 263 13.01 -32.61 -5.64
CA ILE A 263 11.66 -32.73 -5.10
C ILE A 263 11.70 -32.72 -3.57
N ASP A 264 12.55 -33.54 -2.93
CA ASP A 264 12.69 -33.58 -1.47
C ASP A 264 13.09 -32.22 -0.90
N HIS A 265 14.02 -31.53 -1.57
CA HIS A 265 14.44 -30.19 -1.18
C HIS A 265 13.26 -29.21 -1.22
N TRP A 266 12.57 -29.08 -2.36
CA TRP A 266 11.49 -28.11 -2.52
C TRP A 266 10.23 -28.46 -1.73
N TRP A 267 9.96 -29.75 -1.53
CA TRP A 267 8.91 -30.24 -0.63
C TRP A 267 9.18 -29.84 0.83
N SER A 268 10.41 -30.05 1.31
CA SER A 268 10.78 -29.67 2.69
C SER A 268 10.66 -28.16 2.96
N GLN A 269 10.77 -27.34 1.91
CA GLN A 269 10.60 -25.88 1.99
C GLN A 269 9.15 -25.44 1.79
N GLY A 270 8.24 -26.35 1.42
CA GLY A 270 6.84 -26.04 1.10
C GLY A 270 6.62 -25.35 -0.25
N VAL A 271 7.65 -25.32 -1.11
CA VAL A 271 7.58 -24.79 -2.49
C VAL A 271 6.77 -25.72 -3.39
N LEU A 272 6.80 -27.01 -3.08
CA LEU A 272 5.89 -28.00 -3.65
C LEU A 272 4.79 -28.33 -2.64
N GLN A 273 3.63 -28.67 -3.18
CA GLN A 273 2.49 -29.21 -2.43
C GLN A 273 1.90 -30.40 -3.18
N SER A 274 1.11 -31.22 -2.48
CA SER A 274 0.42 -32.34 -3.11
C SER A 274 -0.50 -31.84 -4.22
N ALA A 275 -0.50 -32.52 -5.36
CA ALA A 275 -1.59 -32.41 -6.32
C ALA A 275 -2.71 -33.35 -5.85
N GLU A 276 -3.89 -32.80 -5.54
CA GLU A 276 -5.13 -33.58 -5.34
C GLU A 276 -5.84 -33.83 -6.67
#